data_AF-A0A9P9HE13-F1
#
_entry.id   AF-A0A9P9HE13-F1
#
_cell.length_a   1.000
_cell.length_b   1.000
_cell.length_c   1.000
_cell.angle_alpha   90.00
_cell.angle_beta   90.00
_cell.angle_gamma   90.00
#
_symmetry.space_group_name_H-M   'P 1'
#
loop_
_entity.id
_entity.type
_entity.pdbx_description
1 polymer ?
#
loop_
_entity_poly.entity_id
_entity_poly.type
_entity_poly.pdbx_seq_one_letter_code
_entity_poly.pdbx_strand_id
1 'polypeptide(L)'
;MSNKYTIIINNRTGSPQNYNLFSEKPEIVGVVKSSIWSNIYQVAEATPDGAIAQFEMWKRYYAIVGTWRGGEKAGAKVSITQTRGVTLGTKAGDDSDVPGTTLNMSVVNGVTPSFEKAPAESSAWNNAYEVDTGNDFTLDVATERNFFIGLASSPDGASSVPTATFKPEPGNQYQIQPVNTYYVTYGSVFQVGELLDVAKLPKRPLAVDFTVRGPAVVINHNPDGKLVIAK
;
A
#
# COMPACT_ATOMS: atom_id res chain seq x y z
N MET A 1 1.84 -21.67 -4.43
CA MET A 1 0.99 -20.45 -4.37
C MET A 1 1.49 -19.46 -5.41
N SER A 2 0.61 -18.74 -6.10
CA SER A 2 1.06 -17.67 -7.01
C SER A 2 1.68 -16.54 -6.19
N ASN A 3 2.90 -16.14 -6.54
CA ASN A 3 3.58 -14.97 -5.98
C ASN A 3 3.17 -13.66 -6.65
N LYS A 4 2.16 -13.72 -7.52
CA LYS A 4 1.64 -12.61 -8.30
C LYS A 4 0.12 -12.67 -8.43
N TYR A 5 -0.50 -11.51 -8.31
CA TYR A 5 -1.89 -11.28 -8.67
C TYR A 5 -1.96 -10.45 -9.94
N THR A 6 -2.99 -10.69 -10.75
CA THR A 6 -3.22 -9.96 -11.99
C THR A 6 -4.68 -9.52 -12.07
N ILE A 7 -4.90 -8.25 -12.37
CA ILE A 7 -6.21 -7.69 -12.72
C ILE A 7 -6.17 -7.30 -14.19
N ILE A 8 -7.12 -7.81 -14.96
CA ILE A 8 -7.27 -7.54 -16.39
C ILE A 8 -8.60 -6.83 -16.58
N ILE A 9 -8.61 -5.65 -17.19
CA ILE A 9 -9.82 -4.87 -17.44
C ILE A 9 -10.04 -4.80 -18.94
N ASN A 10 -11.12 -5.41 -19.42
CA ASN A 10 -11.60 -5.23 -20.79
C ASN A 10 -12.40 -3.92 -20.85
N ASN A 11 -11.86 -2.92 -21.57
CA ASN A 11 -12.60 -1.70 -21.80
C ASN A 11 -13.62 -1.93 -22.91
N ARG A 12 -14.91 -1.78 -22.60
CA ARG A 12 -16.02 -1.89 -23.55
C ARG A 12 -16.98 -0.70 -23.39
N THR A 13 -16.49 0.45 -22.97
CA THR A 13 -17.34 1.62 -22.70
C THR A 13 -17.74 2.38 -23.96
N GLY A 14 -17.19 2.05 -25.14
CA GLY A 14 -17.34 2.84 -26.36
C GLY A 14 -16.42 4.07 -26.40
N SER A 15 -15.48 4.21 -25.46
CA SER A 15 -14.55 5.34 -25.37
C SER A 15 -13.26 4.95 -24.62
N PRO A 16 -12.15 5.68 -24.79
CA PRO A 16 -10.96 5.48 -23.98
C PRO A 16 -11.22 5.74 -22.49
N GLN A 17 -10.60 4.94 -21.62
CA GLN A 17 -10.73 5.05 -20.16
C GLN A 17 -9.37 5.09 -19.48
N ASN A 18 -9.31 5.81 -18.35
CA ASN A 18 -8.20 5.70 -17.41
C ASN A 18 -8.63 4.87 -16.22
N TYR A 19 -7.74 4.00 -15.75
CA TYR A 19 -7.95 3.16 -14.58
C TYR A 19 -6.90 3.45 -13.52
N ASN A 20 -7.32 3.49 -12.27
CA ASN A 20 -6.45 3.68 -11.13
C ASN A 20 -6.64 2.52 -10.17
N LEU A 21 -5.52 1.94 -9.73
CA LEU A 21 -5.47 0.85 -8.77
C LEU A 21 -4.91 1.38 -7.45
N PHE A 22 -5.52 0.99 -6.33
CA PHE A 22 -4.99 1.18 -4.99
C PHE A 22 -5.34 -0.04 -4.14
N SER A 23 -4.66 -0.24 -3.01
CA SER A 23 -4.95 -1.35 -2.10
C SER A 23 -5.93 -0.95 -1.01
N GLU A 24 -6.60 -1.94 -0.44
CA GLU A 24 -7.15 -1.84 0.91
C GLU A 24 -6.05 -1.42 1.90
N LYS A 25 -6.45 -0.72 2.96
CA LYS A 25 -5.54 -0.34 4.02
C LYS A 25 -5.05 -1.61 4.73
N PRO A 26 -3.76 -1.68 5.12
CA PRO A 26 -3.28 -2.77 5.93
C PRO A 26 -4.01 -2.77 7.28
N GLU A 27 -4.09 -3.93 7.90
CA GLU A 27 -4.42 -4.03 9.31
C GLU A 27 -3.20 -3.59 10.11
N ILE A 28 -3.39 -2.68 11.07
CA ILE A 28 -2.30 -2.16 11.91
C ILE A 28 -2.69 -2.36 13.36
N VAL A 29 -1.84 -3.08 14.09
CA VAL A 29 -1.92 -3.17 15.56
C VAL A 29 -0.81 -2.34 16.17
N GLY A 30 -1.16 -1.53 17.16
CA GLY A 30 -0.32 -0.50 17.77
C GLY A 30 -1.11 0.81 17.95
N VAL A 31 -0.52 1.80 18.61
CA VAL A 31 -1.18 3.11 18.79
C VAL A 31 -1.15 3.91 17.48
N VAL A 32 -2.23 3.87 16.71
CA VAL A 32 -2.40 4.71 15.50
C VAL A 32 -3.50 5.74 15.77
N LYS A 33 -3.11 6.99 16.03
CA LYS A 33 -4.08 8.10 16.20
C LYS A 33 -4.36 8.87 14.90
N SER A 34 -3.48 8.73 13.91
CA SER A 34 -3.60 9.37 12.60
C SER A 34 -4.47 8.55 11.65
N SER A 35 -4.84 9.15 10.52
CA SER A 35 -5.51 8.40 9.46
C SER A 35 -4.50 7.53 8.73
N ILE A 36 -4.86 6.27 8.49
CA ILE A 36 -4.13 5.44 7.53
C ILE A 36 -4.60 5.85 6.13
N TRP A 37 -3.68 6.30 5.29
CA TRP A 37 -3.97 6.69 3.91
C TRP A 37 -3.71 5.54 2.96
N SER A 38 -4.59 5.36 1.99
CA SER A 38 -4.31 4.55 0.80
C SER A 38 -3.55 5.42 -0.20
N ASN A 39 -2.62 4.80 -0.93
CA ASN A 39 -1.88 5.45 -2.00
C ASN A 39 -2.28 4.86 -3.36
N ILE A 40 -2.24 5.68 -4.41
CA ILE A 40 -2.40 5.21 -5.78
C ILE A 40 -1.21 4.30 -6.12
N TYR A 41 -1.51 3.05 -6.41
CA TYR A 41 -0.51 2.00 -6.60
C TYR A 41 -0.10 1.89 -8.06
N GLN A 42 -1.06 1.83 -8.99
CA GLN A 42 -0.80 1.75 -10.43
C GLN A 42 -1.86 2.52 -11.19
N VAL A 43 -1.52 2.93 -12.41
CA VAL A 43 -2.41 3.66 -13.32
C VAL A 43 -2.27 3.07 -14.72
N ALA A 44 -3.40 2.95 -15.41
CA ALA A 44 -3.43 2.66 -16.85
C ALA A 44 -4.17 3.81 -17.53
N GLU A 45 -3.45 4.58 -18.35
CA GLU A 45 -3.98 5.77 -19.01
C GLU A 45 -4.47 5.45 -20.42
N ALA A 46 -5.52 6.16 -20.85
CA ALA A 46 -6.04 6.17 -22.21
C ALA A 46 -6.25 4.78 -22.84
N THR A 47 -6.70 3.79 -22.06
CA THR A 47 -7.00 2.44 -22.55
C THR A 47 -8.14 2.52 -23.57
N PRO A 48 -7.91 2.25 -24.88
CA PRO A 48 -8.94 2.41 -25.90
C PRO A 48 -10.15 1.49 -25.71
N ASP A 49 -11.27 1.80 -26.37
CA ASP A 49 -12.38 0.86 -26.46
C ASP A 49 -11.96 -0.43 -27.17
N GLY A 50 -12.42 -1.57 -26.67
CA GLY A 50 -12.01 -2.90 -27.14
C GLY A 50 -10.61 -3.35 -26.67
N ALA A 51 -9.84 -2.48 -26.01
CA ALA A 51 -8.51 -2.79 -25.49
C ALA A 51 -8.53 -3.27 -24.03
N ILE A 52 -7.36 -3.67 -23.53
CA ILE A 52 -7.16 -4.22 -22.20
C ILE A 52 -6.22 -3.33 -21.40
N ALA A 53 -6.61 -3.02 -20.16
CA ALA A 53 -5.67 -2.55 -19.12
C ALA A 53 -5.29 -3.73 -18.23
N GLN A 54 -4.03 -3.81 -17.83
CA GLN A 54 -3.53 -4.87 -16.95
C GLN A 54 -2.76 -4.28 -15.78
N PHE A 55 -3.03 -4.79 -14.59
CA PHE A 55 -2.26 -4.50 -13.38
C PHE A 55 -1.68 -5.79 -12.82
N GLU A 56 -0.43 -5.71 -12.37
CA GLU A 56 0.26 -6.82 -11.71
C GLU A 56 0.66 -6.44 -10.29
N MET A 57 0.47 -7.36 -9.34
CA MET A 57 0.80 -7.12 -7.95
C MET A 57 1.58 -8.32 -7.42
N TRP A 58 2.88 -8.12 -7.19
CA TRP A 58 3.74 -9.15 -6.63
C TRP A 58 3.60 -9.20 -5.11
N LYS A 59 3.63 -10.42 -4.57
CA LYS A 59 3.70 -10.67 -3.11
C LYS A 59 5.11 -10.39 -2.59
N ARG A 60 5.56 -9.15 -2.75
CA ARG A 60 6.83 -8.61 -2.25
C ARG A 60 6.51 -7.32 -1.53
N TYR A 61 6.68 -7.35 -0.22
CA TYR A 61 6.34 -6.25 0.66
C TYR A 61 7.60 -5.52 1.11
N TYR A 62 7.43 -4.21 1.30
CA TYR A 62 8.48 -3.34 1.76
C TYR A 62 7.92 -2.42 2.85
N ALA A 63 8.71 -2.19 3.88
CA ALA A 63 8.50 -1.07 4.77
C ALA A 63 9.08 0.19 4.10
N ILE A 64 8.34 1.29 4.20
CA ILE A 64 8.76 2.61 3.72
C ILE A 64 8.71 3.62 4.86
N VAL A 65 9.64 4.57 4.82
CA VAL A 65 9.70 5.70 5.75
C VAL A 65 10.06 6.96 4.97
N GLY A 66 9.47 8.09 5.34
CA GLY A 66 9.74 9.36 4.67
C GLY A 66 8.84 10.49 5.13
N THR A 67 8.59 11.44 4.23
CA THR A 67 7.76 12.61 4.52
C THR A 67 6.71 12.88 3.44
N TRP A 68 5.53 13.37 3.81
CA TRP A 68 4.54 13.83 2.84
C TRP A 68 4.88 15.23 2.33
N ARG A 69 4.89 15.40 1.00
CA ARG A 69 5.04 16.70 0.35
C ARG A 69 3.72 17.46 0.44
N GLY A 70 3.71 18.53 1.24
CA GLY A 70 2.52 19.37 1.44
C GLY A 70 1.54 18.83 2.49
N GLY A 71 1.95 17.82 3.26
CA GLY A 71 1.25 17.28 4.43
C GLY A 71 0.34 16.08 4.16
N GLU A 72 -0.26 15.58 5.24
CA GLU A 72 -1.16 14.42 5.26
C GLU A 72 -2.55 14.80 4.72
N LYS A 73 -2.69 14.91 3.40
CA LYS A 73 -3.97 15.26 2.74
C LYS A 73 -4.13 14.59 1.38
N ALA A 74 -5.37 14.47 0.92
CA ALA A 74 -5.69 13.99 -0.42
C ALA A 74 -4.92 14.78 -1.49
N GLY A 75 -4.33 14.08 -2.46
CA GLY A 75 -3.51 14.70 -3.50
C GLY A 75 -2.05 14.93 -3.12
N ALA A 76 -1.68 14.81 -1.83
CA ALA A 76 -0.28 14.91 -1.44
C ALA A 76 0.52 13.71 -1.94
N LYS A 77 1.81 13.93 -2.17
CA LYS A 77 2.74 12.87 -2.58
C LYS A 77 3.65 12.46 -1.45
N VAL A 78 4.00 11.19 -1.40
CA VAL A 78 5.07 10.72 -0.52
C VAL A 78 6.45 11.08 -1.07
N SER A 79 7.36 11.44 -0.18
CA SER A 79 8.80 11.53 -0.42
C SER A 79 9.48 10.44 0.40
N ILE A 80 9.67 9.27 -0.21
CA ILE A 80 10.26 8.11 0.45
C ILE A 80 11.75 8.37 0.67
N THR A 81 12.19 8.28 1.93
CA THR A 81 13.60 8.44 2.30
C THR A 81 14.31 7.09 2.26
N GLN A 82 13.65 6.04 2.75
CA GLN A 82 14.18 4.68 2.70
C GLN A 82 13.09 3.64 2.44
N THR A 83 13.53 2.55 1.83
CA THR A 83 12.73 1.35 1.59
C THR A 83 13.53 0.13 2.06
N ARG A 84 12.88 -0.78 2.78
CA ARG A 84 13.44 -2.05 3.23
C ARG A 84 12.50 -3.18 2.82
N GLY A 85 13.04 -4.20 2.17
CA GLY A 85 12.28 -5.43 1.94
C GLY A 85 11.98 -6.10 3.29
N VAL A 86 10.77 -6.60 3.45
CA VAL A 86 10.33 -7.25 4.69
C VAL A 86 9.73 -8.62 4.39
N THR A 87 9.96 -9.56 5.30
CA THR A 87 9.25 -10.84 5.35
C THR A 87 8.12 -10.72 6.37
N LEU A 88 6.95 -11.27 6.02
CA LEU A 88 5.86 -11.39 6.97
C LEU A 88 6.12 -12.59 7.89
N GLY A 89 5.65 -12.51 9.14
CA GLY A 89 5.64 -13.66 10.02
C GLY A 89 4.79 -14.78 9.44
N THR A 90 5.12 -16.02 9.77
CA THR A 90 4.42 -17.22 9.29
C THR A 90 4.28 -18.26 10.40
N LYS A 91 3.42 -19.25 10.18
CA LYS A 91 3.41 -20.49 10.96
C LYS A 91 4.28 -21.54 10.29
N ALA A 92 5.17 -22.17 11.06
CA ALA A 92 5.89 -23.35 10.62
C ALA A 92 4.94 -24.57 10.52
N GLY A 93 5.43 -25.69 9.97
CA GLY A 93 4.64 -26.91 9.80
C GLY A 93 4.19 -27.57 11.11
N ASP A 94 4.81 -27.21 12.23
CA ASP A 94 4.46 -27.61 13.59
C ASP A 94 3.61 -26.56 14.33
N ASP A 95 3.08 -25.57 13.61
CA ASP A 95 2.29 -24.44 14.11
C ASP A 95 3.05 -23.48 15.06
N SER A 96 4.37 -23.62 15.16
CA SER A 96 5.22 -22.63 15.83
C SER A 96 5.30 -21.32 15.04
N ASP A 97 5.43 -20.20 15.74
CA ASP A 97 5.56 -18.87 15.12
C ASP A 97 6.98 -18.66 14.57
N VAL A 98 7.07 -18.33 13.29
CA VAL A 98 8.28 -17.82 12.65
C VAL A 98 8.08 -16.32 12.49
N PRO A 99 8.78 -15.48 13.29
CA PRO A 99 8.54 -14.05 13.29
C PRO A 99 8.92 -13.41 11.96
N GLY A 100 8.19 -12.36 11.60
CA GLY A 100 8.49 -11.54 10.43
C GLY A 100 9.68 -10.61 10.68
N THR A 101 9.95 -9.74 9.72
CA THR A 101 10.97 -8.70 9.88
C THR A 101 10.51 -7.64 10.87
N THR A 102 11.37 -7.25 11.81
CA THR A 102 11.22 -6.05 12.65
C THR A 102 12.21 -5.00 12.20
N LEU A 103 11.78 -3.74 12.12
CA LEU A 103 12.62 -2.60 11.76
C LEU A 103 12.55 -1.51 12.83
N ASN A 104 13.69 -1.08 13.34
CA ASN A 104 13.76 0.10 14.18
C ASN A 104 13.71 1.36 13.29
N MET A 105 12.83 2.28 13.63
CA MET A 105 12.79 3.62 13.08
C MET A 105 13.34 4.62 14.09
N SER A 106 14.23 5.49 13.61
CA SER A 106 14.75 6.65 14.33
C SER A 106 14.66 7.91 13.46
N VAL A 107 14.91 9.07 14.06
CA VAL A 107 14.90 10.37 13.40
C VAL A 107 16.29 10.99 13.46
N VAL A 108 17.00 10.89 12.33
CA VAL A 108 18.36 11.41 12.18
C VAL A 108 18.37 12.92 12.34
N ASN A 109 19.14 13.39 13.32
CA ASN A 109 19.29 14.80 13.70
C ASN A 109 17.96 15.51 14.00
N GLY A 110 16.92 14.77 14.42
CA GLY A 110 15.59 15.34 14.69
C GLY A 110 14.84 15.83 13.44
N VAL A 111 15.32 15.50 12.23
CA VAL A 111 14.76 16.04 10.98
C VAL A 111 14.32 14.95 10.01
N THR A 112 15.06 13.85 9.89
CA THR A 112 14.85 12.87 8.82
C THR A 112 14.52 11.50 9.39
N PRO A 113 13.31 10.96 9.17
CA PRO A 113 12.98 9.63 9.64
C PRO A 113 13.69 8.58 8.79
N SER A 114 14.25 7.55 9.43
CA SER A 114 15.08 6.52 8.82
C SER A 114 14.85 5.18 9.50
N PHE A 115 15.01 4.10 8.76
CA PHE A 115 15.22 2.79 9.36
C PHE A 115 16.68 2.64 9.75
N GLU A 116 16.92 2.06 10.92
CA GLU A 116 18.27 1.78 11.38
C GLU A 116 18.95 0.72 10.51
N LYS A 117 20.29 0.75 10.50
CA LYS A 117 21.09 -0.26 9.80
C LYS A 117 21.25 -1.53 10.62
N ALA A 118 21.28 -1.40 11.94
CA ALA A 118 21.40 -2.54 12.84
C ALA A 118 20.12 -3.39 12.72
N PRO A 119 20.24 -4.72 12.61
CA PRO A 119 19.06 -5.58 12.61
C PRO A 119 18.40 -5.54 13.99
N ALA A 120 17.08 -5.34 14.01
CA ALA A 120 16.28 -5.60 15.20
C ALA A 120 16.10 -7.11 15.37
N GLU A 121 15.87 -7.57 16.61
CA GLU A 121 15.39 -8.93 16.81
C GLU A 121 13.99 -9.06 16.20
N SER A 122 13.78 -10.11 15.40
CA SER A 122 12.51 -10.36 14.74
C SER A 122 11.43 -10.74 15.76
N SER A 123 10.39 -9.93 15.85
CA SER A 123 9.25 -10.04 16.78
C SER A 123 7.90 -9.95 16.09
N ALA A 124 7.88 -9.69 14.78
CA ALA A 124 6.65 -9.43 14.04
C ALA A 124 5.73 -10.65 13.99
N TRP A 125 4.42 -10.40 14.13
CA TRP A 125 3.39 -11.43 14.21
C TRP A 125 3.16 -12.15 12.88
N ASN A 126 2.41 -13.26 12.95
CA ASN A 126 1.96 -13.99 11.77
C ASN A 126 1.24 -13.04 10.79
N ASN A 127 1.59 -13.11 9.51
CA ASN A 127 1.15 -12.24 8.41
C ASN A 127 1.53 -10.76 8.52
N ALA A 128 2.38 -10.37 9.49
CA ALA A 128 2.80 -8.99 9.69
C ALA A 128 4.33 -8.82 9.59
N TYR A 129 4.75 -7.60 9.32
CA TYR A 129 6.09 -7.11 9.70
C TYR A 129 5.93 -6.03 10.78
N GLU A 130 6.99 -5.74 11.50
CA GLU A 130 6.97 -4.78 12.59
C GLU A 130 7.83 -3.55 12.28
N VAL A 131 7.33 -2.37 12.68
CA VAL A 131 8.14 -1.16 12.82
C VAL A 131 8.11 -0.73 14.27
N ASP A 132 9.27 -0.68 14.91
CA ASP A 132 9.46 -0.16 16.27
C ASP A 132 10.00 1.26 16.19
N THR A 133 9.26 2.24 16.68
CA THR A 133 9.66 3.64 16.66
C THR A 133 10.38 4.03 17.93
N GLY A 134 11.54 4.67 17.77
CA GLY A 134 12.29 5.25 18.88
C GLY A 134 11.54 6.36 19.61
N ASN A 135 12.09 6.75 20.76
CA ASN A 135 11.63 7.91 21.55
C ASN A 135 12.46 9.18 21.25
N ASP A 136 13.19 9.20 20.13
CA ASP A 136 14.07 10.29 19.71
C ASP A 136 13.34 11.40 18.93
N PHE A 137 12.02 11.32 18.84
CA PHE A 137 11.14 12.36 18.30
C PHE A 137 9.83 12.45 19.09
N THR A 138 9.05 13.50 18.85
CA THR A 138 7.70 13.68 19.42
C THR A 138 6.63 13.60 18.33
N LEU A 139 5.38 13.38 18.72
CA LEU A 139 4.24 13.45 17.78
C LEU A 139 4.15 14.83 17.10
N ASP A 140 4.49 15.90 17.80
CA ASP A 140 4.52 17.26 17.25
C ASP A 140 5.56 17.37 16.14
N VAL A 141 6.78 16.89 16.36
CA VAL A 141 7.84 16.84 15.34
C VAL A 141 7.38 16.02 14.14
N ALA A 142 6.81 14.84 14.36
CA ALA A 142 6.29 14.00 13.28
C ALA A 142 5.17 14.70 12.49
N THR A 143 4.34 15.50 13.16
CA THR A 143 3.26 16.26 12.52
C THR A 143 3.80 17.45 11.72
N GLU A 144 4.64 18.29 12.31
CA GLU A 144 5.22 19.47 11.68
C GLU A 144 6.09 19.11 10.47
N ARG A 145 6.83 18.00 10.57
CA ARG A 145 7.72 17.51 9.52
C ARG A 145 7.07 16.53 8.57
N ASN A 146 5.79 16.20 8.78
CA ASN A 146 4.99 15.31 7.94
C ASN A 146 5.60 13.91 7.81
N PHE A 147 6.12 13.34 8.89
CA PHE A 147 6.69 11.99 8.89
C PHE A 147 5.62 10.95 8.58
N PHE A 148 6.01 9.93 7.82
CA PHE A 148 5.22 8.74 7.64
C PHE A 148 6.08 7.48 7.73
N ILE A 149 5.44 6.40 8.15
CA ILE A 149 5.83 5.03 7.83
C ILE A 149 4.71 4.37 7.05
N GLY A 150 4.97 3.23 6.44
CA GLY A 150 3.95 2.54 5.70
C GLY A 150 4.40 1.31 4.95
N LEU A 151 3.46 0.81 4.16
CA LEU A 151 3.60 -0.36 3.32
C LEU A 151 3.80 0.07 1.87
N ALA A 152 4.75 -0.58 1.21
CA ALA A 152 4.88 -0.60 -0.24
C ALA A 152 4.83 -2.04 -0.77
N SER A 153 4.41 -2.17 -2.02
CA SER A 153 4.34 -3.44 -2.74
C SER A 153 4.99 -3.30 -4.10
N SER A 154 5.34 -4.42 -4.74
CA SER A 154 6.03 -4.41 -6.02
C SER A 154 5.09 -4.61 -7.22
N PRO A 155 4.96 -3.64 -8.13
CA PRO A 155 4.11 -3.79 -9.32
C PRO A 155 4.77 -4.69 -10.39
N ASP A 156 6.10 -4.77 -10.42
CA ASP A 156 6.89 -5.45 -11.46
C ASP A 156 7.83 -6.54 -10.92
N GLY A 157 7.87 -6.73 -9.60
CA GLY A 157 8.76 -7.64 -8.89
C GLY A 157 10.11 -7.01 -8.51
N ALA A 158 10.48 -5.83 -9.01
CA ALA A 158 11.78 -5.20 -8.79
C ALA A 158 11.70 -3.85 -8.06
N SER A 159 10.71 -3.02 -8.40
CA SER A 159 10.46 -1.72 -7.80
C SER A 159 9.47 -1.81 -6.63
N SER A 160 9.43 -0.78 -5.80
CA SER A 160 8.45 -0.66 -4.70
C SER A 160 7.63 0.61 -4.89
N VAL A 161 6.31 0.48 -4.76
CA VAL A 161 5.39 1.61 -4.80
C VAL A 161 4.57 1.63 -3.50
N PRO A 162 4.43 2.80 -2.84
CA PRO A 162 3.61 2.94 -1.63
C PRO A 162 2.18 2.49 -1.90
N THR A 163 1.61 1.73 -0.96
CA THR A 163 0.21 1.30 -1.01
C THR A 163 -0.58 1.86 0.17
N ALA A 164 0.07 2.05 1.32
CA ALA A 164 -0.49 2.77 2.45
C ALA A 164 0.57 3.50 3.27
N THR A 165 0.22 4.66 3.81
CA THR A 165 1.08 5.45 4.70
C THR A 165 0.29 6.01 5.87
N PHE A 166 0.95 6.16 7.02
CA PHE A 166 0.36 6.75 8.22
C PHE A 166 1.45 7.41 9.06
N LYS A 167 1.03 8.29 9.98
CA LYS A 167 1.96 9.04 10.81
C LYS A 167 2.41 8.16 11.99
N PRO A 168 3.71 8.00 12.24
CA PRO A 168 4.20 7.31 13.41
C PRO A 168 4.07 8.18 14.67
N GLU A 169 3.58 7.57 15.75
CA GLU A 169 3.83 7.97 17.14
C GLU A 169 5.22 7.47 17.60
N PRO A 170 5.91 8.21 18.49
CA PRO A 170 7.17 7.77 19.10
C PRO A 170 6.96 6.66 20.14
N GLY A 171 7.98 5.80 20.31
CA GLY A 171 8.00 4.75 21.33
C GLY A 171 6.95 3.66 21.13
N ASN A 172 6.62 3.32 19.88
CA ASN A 172 5.49 2.46 19.55
C ASN A 172 5.88 1.34 18.59
N GLN A 173 5.23 0.19 18.74
CA GLN A 173 5.45 -0.99 17.91
C GLN A 173 4.23 -1.21 17.02
N TYR A 174 4.44 -1.12 15.71
CA TYR A 174 3.39 -1.32 14.71
C TYR A 174 3.52 -2.69 14.06
N GLN A 175 2.54 -3.57 14.30
CA GLN A 175 2.36 -4.77 13.49
C GLN A 175 1.57 -4.40 12.25
N ILE A 176 2.19 -4.47 11.07
CA ILE A 176 1.57 -4.05 9.81
C ILE A 176 1.33 -5.29 8.96
N GLN A 177 0.06 -5.63 8.78
CA GLN A 177 -0.41 -6.79 8.02
C GLN A 177 -0.98 -6.34 6.68
N PRO A 178 -0.32 -6.68 5.55
CA PRO A 178 -0.86 -6.42 4.22
C PRO A 178 -2.19 -7.15 3.98
N VAL A 179 -3.10 -6.49 3.27
CA VAL A 179 -4.37 -7.07 2.82
C VAL A 179 -4.32 -7.32 1.31
N ASN A 180 -4.78 -8.49 0.87
CA ASN A 180 -4.79 -8.88 -0.54
C ASN A 180 -6.07 -8.44 -1.28
N THR A 181 -6.61 -7.29 -0.90
CA THR A 181 -7.78 -6.66 -1.50
C THR A 181 -7.34 -5.39 -2.20
N TYR A 182 -7.70 -5.26 -3.47
CA TYR A 182 -7.39 -4.10 -4.29
C TYR A 182 -8.66 -3.47 -4.83
N TYR A 183 -8.57 -2.19 -5.14
CA TYR A 183 -9.68 -1.38 -5.61
C TYR A 183 -9.35 -0.79 -6.97
N VAL A 184 -10.27 -0.97 -7.91
CA VAL A 184 -10.20 -0.38 -9.24
C VAL A 184 -11.23 0.73 -9.35
N THR A 185 -10.78 1.92 -9.74
CA THR A 185 -11.66 3.03 -10.14
C THR A 185 -11.28 3.54 -11.53
N TYR A 186 -12.15 4.31 -12.15
CA TYR A 186 -11.94 4.88 -13.48
C TYR A 186 -12.35 6.35 -13.56
N GLY A 187 -11.81 7.07 -14.54
CA GLY A 187 -12.11 8.49 -14.78
C GLY A 187 -10.85 9.35 -14.80
N SER A 188 -10.76 10.32 -13.88
CA SER A 188 -9.58 11.17 -13.76
C SER A 188 -8.31 10.34 -13.50
N VAL A 189 -7.19 10.79 -14.06
CA VAL A 189 -5.87 10.20 -13.82
C VAL A 189 -5.34 10.75 -12.49
N PHE A 190 -5.00 9.85 -11.57
CA PHE A 190 -4.23 10.19 -10.38
C PHE A 190 -2.75 9.91 -10.63
N GLN A 191 -1.88 10.38 -9.73
CA GLN A 191 -0.45 10.11 -9.83
C GLN A 191 -0.04 8.96 -8.91
N VAL A 192 0.81 8.05 -9.39
CA VAL A 192 1.34 6.96 -8.56
C VAL A 192 2.01 7.53 -7.29
N GLY A 193 1.66 6.96 -6.14
CA GLY A 193 2.09 7.39 -4.81
C GLY A 193 1.31 8.56 -4.19
N GLU A 194 0.33 9.11 -4.90
CA GLU A 194 -0.58 10.13 -4.37
C GLU A 194 -1.48 9.56 -3.27
N LEU A 195 -1.71 10.36 -2.21
CA LEU A 195 -2.64 10.05 -1.12
C LEU A 195 -4.08 10.14 -1.62
N LEU A 196 -4.82 9.04 -1.46
CA LEU A 196 -6.20 8.93 -1.91
C LEU A 196 -7.18 9.02 -0.73
N ASP A 197 -8.14 9.93 -0.85
CA ASP A 197 -9.34 9.94 -0.02
C ASP A 197 -10.45 9.17 -0.73
N VAL A 198 -10.59 7.89 -0.37
CA VAL A 198 -11.55 6.97 -1.00
C VAL A 198 -13.00 7.47 -0.85
N ALA A 199 -13.31 8.20 0.23
CA ALA A 199 -14.64 8.75 0.45
C ALA A 199 -14.99 9.91 -0.51
N LYS A 200 -13.98 10.53 -1.14
CA LYS A 200 -14.15 11.61 -2.13
C LYS A 200 -14.15 11.11 -3.58
N LEU A 201 -14.04 9.81 -3.82
CA LEU A 201 -14.14 9.27 -5.17
C LEU A 201 -15.56 9.49 -5.73
N PRO A 202 -15.69 9.92 -7.00
CA PRO A 202 -16.99 10.21 -7.60
C PRO A 202 -17.85 8.95 -7.82
N LYS A 203 -17.21 7.78 -7.86
CA LYS A 203 -17.85 6.48 -8.03
C LYS A 203 -17.25 5.49 -7.05
N ARG A 204 -18.07 4.56 -6.56
CA ARG A 204 -17.61 3.48 -5.70
C ARG A 204 -16.62 2.61 -6.50
N PRO A 205 -15.39 2.41 -6.01
CA PRO A 205 -14.43 1.54 -6.66
C PRO A 205 -14.90 0.09 -6.61
N LEU A 206 -14.50 -0.70 -7.61
CA LEU A 206 -14.71 -2.15 -7.61
C LEU A 206 -13.64 -2.82 -6.74
N ALA A 207 -14.08 -3.57 -5.72
CA ALA A 207 -13.19 -4.37 -4.89
C ALA A 207 -12.84 -5.71 -5.56
N VAL A 208 -11.56 -6.06 -5.52
CA VAL A 208 -11.01 -7.34 -5.97
C VAL A 208 -10.24 -7.95 -4.80
N ASP A 209 -10.89 -8.90 -4.14
CA ASP A 209 -10.33 -9.65 -3.02
C ASP A 209 -9.73 -10.96 -3.51
N PHE A 210 -8.40 -11.09 -3.41
CA PHE A 210 -7.67 -12.30 -3.80
C PHE A 210 -7.62 -13.38 -2.72
N THR A 211 -8.21 -13.15 -1.54
CA THR A 211 -8.39 -14.21 -0.52
C THR A 211 -9.49 -15.19 -0.93
N VAL A 212 -10.49 -14.71 -1.69
CA VAL A 212 -11.63 -15.49 -2.18
C VAL A 212 -11.61 -15.71 -3.70
N ARG A 213 -10.58 -15.20 -4.40
CA ARG A 213 -10.45 -15.30 -5.87
C ARG A 213 -9.13 -15.96 -6.27
N GLY A 214 -9.11 -16.47 -7.50
CA GLY A 214 -7.88 -16.97 -8.13
C GLY A 214 -6.86 -15.85 -8.39
N PRO A 215 -5.61 -16.21 -8.76
CA PRO A 215 -4.53 -15.25 -8.91
C PRO A 215 -4.69 -14.29 -10.11
N ALA A 216 -5.66 -14.54 -10.98
CA ALA A 216 -6.00 -13.66 -12.09
C ALA A 216 -7.51 -13.36 -12.04
N VAL A 217 -7.85 -12.08 -12.15
CA VAL A 217 -9.23 -11.59 -12.17
C VAL A 217 -9.45 -10.76 -13.43
N VAL A 218 -10.48 -11.10 -14.18
CA VAL A 218 -10.91 -10.35 -15.36
C VAL A 218 -12.11 -9.48 -14.99
N ILE A 219 -12.10 -8.22 -15.41
CA ILE A 219 -13.15 -7.22 -15.20
C ILE A 219 -13.62 -6.74 -16.57
N ASN A 220 -14.93 -6.65 -16.77
CA ASN A 220 -15.52 -5.97 -17.92
C ASN A 220 -15.98 -4.58 -17.49
N HIS A 221 -15.50 -3.54 -18.17
CA HIS A 221 -16.05 -2.19 -18.05
C HIS A 221 -17.09 -1.97 -19.15
N ASN A 222 -18.35 -2.06 -18.80
CA ASN A 222 -19.46 -2.08 -19.75
C ASN A 222 -19.88 -0.67 -20.22
N PRO A 223 -20.65 -0.56 -21.33
CA PRO A 223 -21.18 0.72 -21.81
C PRO A 223 -22.02 1.51 -20.79
N ASP A 224 -22.61 0.83 -19.79
CA ASP A 224 -23.35 1.47 -18.70
C ASP A 224 -22.44 2.06 -17.59
N GLY A 225 -21.12 2.01 -17.78
CA GLY A 225 -20.12 2.50 -16.84
C GLY A 225 -19.91 1.58 -15.63
N LYS A 226 -20.43 0.36 -15.62
CA LYS A 226 -20.18 -0.58 -14.53
C LYS A 226 -18.92 -1.41 -14.78
N LEU A 227 -18.11 -1.53 -13.73
CA LEU A 227 -17.06 -2.53 -13.63
C LEU A 227 -17.66 -3.81 -13.05
N VAL A 228 -17.55 -4.91 -13.79
CA VAL A 228 -18.10 -6.22 -13.38
C VAL A 228 -17.03 -7.28 -13.50
N ILE A 229 -16.77 -8.02 -12.43
CA ILE A 229 -15.87 -9.16 -12.46
C ILE A 229 -16.50 -10.25 -13.34
N ALA A 230 -15.76 -10.70 -14.35
CA ALA A 230 -16.16 -11.78 -15.22
C ALA A 230 -16.27 -13.10 -14.43
N LYS A 231 -17.25 -13.92 -14.81
CA LYS A 231 -17.43 -15.27 -14.25
C LYS A 231 -16.41 -16.23 -14.83
#